data_AF-A0A7Z0TVA5-F1
#
_entry.id   AF-A0A7Z0TVA5-F1
#
_cell.length_a   1.000
_cell.length_b   1.000
_cell.length_c   1.000
_cell.angle_alpha   90.00
_cell.angle_beta   90.00
_cell.angle_gamma   90.00
#
_symmetry.space_group_name_H-M   'P 1'
#
loop_
_entity.id
_entity.type
_entity.pdbx_description
1 polymer ?
#
loop_
_entity_poly.entity_id
_entity_poly.type
_entity_poly.pdbx_seq_one_letter_code
_entity_poly.pdbx_strand_id
1 'polypeptide(L)'
;MKSLTAFIASLCLSLVLAGSAFASGSGEKVNVNTADAATLARVLHNVGQAKAEAIVAHRQENGPFRSIEQLATVKGIGLRTVEANRERIDLGATAARPATAARPAAAAPRTPAAATASKGAPQR
;
A
#
# COMPACT_ATOMS: atom_id res chain seq x y z
N MET A 1 -40.66 34.30 -35.81
CA MET A 1 -39.35 34.18 -35.16
C MET A 1 -39.49 33.58 -33.75
N LYS A 2 -39.90 32.31 -33.65
CA LYS A 2 -40.10 31.58 -32.36
C LYS A 2 -39.59 30.13 -32.40
N SER A 3 -39.17 29.64 -33.57
CA SER A 3 -38.64 28.28 -33.80
C SER A 3 -37.12 28.20 -33.73
N LEU A 4 -36.41 29.33 -33.69
CA LEU A 4 -34.95 29.38 -33.61
C LEU A 4 -34.45 29.14 -32.16
N THR A 5 -35.21 29.57 -31.16
CA THR A 5 -34.91 29.34 -29.73
C THR A 5 -35.15 27.89 -29.31
N ALA A 6 -36.05 27.17 -29.98
CA ALA A 6 -36.32 25.75 -29.73
C ALA A 6 -35.17 24.84 -30.20
N PHE A 7 -34.50 25.19 -31.30
CA PHE A 7 -33.36 24.42 -31.81
C PHE A 7 -32.10 24.57 -30.94
N ILE A 8 -31.85 25.77 -30.40
CA ILE A 8 -30.71 26.04 -29.51
C ILE A 8 -30.91 25.32 -28.16
N ALA A 9 -32.13 25.32 -27.63
CA ALA A 9 -32.44 24.59 -26.39
C ALA A 9 -32.25 23.07 -26.54
N SER A 10 -32.56 22.50 -27.71
CA SER A 10 -32.36 21.06 -27.98
C SER A 10 -30.90 20.68 -28.21
N LEU A 11 -30.05 21.62 -28.67
CA LEU A 11 -28.61 21.39 -28.83
C LEU A 11 -27.86 21.51 -27.49
N CYS A 12 -28.37 22.31 -26.55
CA CYS A 12 -27.82 22.40 -25.19
C CYS A 12 -28.26 21.24 -24.28
N LEU A 13 -29.44 20.64 -24.50
CA LEU A 13 -29.93 19.55 -23.66
C LEU A 13 -29.24 18.19 -23.94
N SER A 14 -28.71 17.97 -25.14
CA SER A 14 -27.96 16.75 -25.49
C SER A 14 -26.50 16.76 -25.01
N LEU A 15 -25.93 17.94 -24.73
CA LEU A 15 -24.54 18.06 -24.26
C LEU A 15 -24.37 17.82 -22.75
N VAL A 16 -25.45 17.89 -21.96
CA VAL A 16 -25.38 17.75 -20.50
C VAL A 16 -25.37 16.28 -20.03
N LEU A 17 -25.79 15.32 -20.87
CA LEU A 17 -25.79 13.89 -20.50
C LEU A 17 -24.51 13.12 -20.90
N ALA A 18 -23.57 13.76 -21.60
CA ALA A 18 -22.28 13.17 -22.01
C ALA A 18 -21.11 13.55 -21.08
N GLY A 19 -21.39 14.17 -19.91
CA GLY A 19 -20.37 14.79 -19.05
C GLY A 19 -19.88 13.99 -17.85
N SER A 20 -20.35 12.75 -17.61
CA SER A 20 -20.09 12.03 -16.34
C SER A 20 -19.15 10.83 -16.49
N ALA A 21 -18.01 10.99 -17.14
CA ALA A 21 -16.96 9.95 -17.13
C ALA A 21 -15.52 10.49 -17.22
N PHE A 22 -15.27 11.75 -16.85
CA PHE A 22 -13.90 12.18 -16.52
C PHE A 22 -13.61 11.80 -15.07
N ALA A 23 -13.29 10.52 -14.87
CA ALA A 23 -12.62 10.08 -13.65
C ALA A 23 -11.25 10.78 -13.59
N SER A 24 -11.08 11.61 -12.57
CA SER A 24 -9.85 12.35 -12.26
C SER A 24 -8.62 11.47 -12.41
N GLY A 25 -7.78 11.80 -13.38
CA GLY A 25 -6.42 11.28 -13.52
C GLY A 25 -5.48 11.86 -12.46
N SER A 26 -5.79 11.66 -11.18
CA SER A 26 -4.75 11.70 -10.14
C SER A 26 -4.15 10.31 -10.12
N GLY A 27 -2.90 10.16 -10.55
CA GLY A 27 -2.18 8.89 -10.66
C GLY A 27 -2.51 7.96 -9.49
N GLU A 28 -3.42 7.02 -9.76
CA GLU A 28 -4.03 6.18 -8.74
C GLU A 28 -2.96 5.21 -8.28
N LYS A 29 -2.40 5.48 -7.10
CA LYS A 29 -1.48 4.55 -6.47
C LYS A 29 -2.30 3.41 -5.89
N VAL A 30 -1.98 2.18 -6.29
CA VAL A 30 -2.64 0.99 -5.79
C VAL A 30 -1.79 0.33 -4.71
N ASN A 31 -2.40 0.02 -3.58
CA ASN A 31 -1.73 -0.70 -2.51
C ASN A 31 -1.69 -2.20 -2.83
N VAL A 32 -0.49 -2.75 -3.10
CA VAL A 32 -0.34 -4.17 -3.50
C VAL A 32 -0.67 -5.16 -2.38
N ASN A 33 -0.62 -4.71 -1.12
CA ASN A 33 -0.92 -5.54 0.05
C ASN A 33 -2.43 -5.69 0.30
N THR A 34 -3.22 -4.69 -0.09
CA THR A 34 -4.67 -4.66 0.19
C THR A 34 -5.54 -4.73 -1.06
N ALA A 35 -5.00 -4.47 -2.25
CA ALA A 35 -5.78 -4.44 -3.47
C ALA A 35 -6.17 -5.84 -3.99
N ASP A 36 -7.32 -5.87 -4.67
CA ASP A 36 -7.82 -7.02 -5.40
C ASP A 36 -7.15 -7.21 -6.76
N ALA A 37 -7.10 -8.46 -7.23
CA ALA A 37 -6.48 -8.81 -8.51
C ALA A 37 -7.03 -7.96 -9.69
N ALA A 38 -8.34 -7.69 -9.70
CA ALA A 38 -8.96 -6.85 -10.73
C ALA A 38 -8.45 -5.40 -10.69
N THR A 39 -8.22 -4.84 -9.50
CA THR A 39 -7.70 -3.48 -9.31
C THR A 39 -6.23 -3.41 -9.71
N LEU A 40 -5.41 -4.37 -9.28
CA LEU A 40 -4.01 -4.47 -9.69
C LEU A 40 -3.87 -4.56 -11.21
N ALA A 41 -4.71 -5.37 -11.88
CA ALA A 41 -4.68 -5.52 -13.33
C ALA A 41 -5.13 -4.25 -14.10
N ARG A 42 -5.99 -3.42 -13.50
CA ARG A 42 -6.44 -2.16 -14.10
C ARG A 42 -5.43 -1.03 -13.94
N VAL A 43 -4.81 -0.94 -12.76
CA VAL A 43 -3.95 0.19 -12.39
C VAL A 43 -2.52 0.00 -12.89
N LEU A 44 -2.01 -1.23 -12.89
CA LEU A 44 -0.62 -1.53 -13.23
C LEU A 44 -0.45 -1.83 -14.72
N HIS A 45 0.54 -1.19 -15.33
CA HIS A 45 0.92 -1.41 -16.72
C HIS A 45 1.57 -2.79 -16.89
N ASN A 46 1.22 -3.51 -17.96
CA ASN A 46 1.73 -4.85 -18.26
C ASN A 46 1.46 -5.92 -17.19
N VAL A 47 0.52 -5.65 -16.27
CA VAL A 47 0.00 -6.61 -15.30
C VAL A 47 -1.41 -6.99 -15.70
N GLY A 48 -1.57 -8.16 -16.31
CA GLY A 48 -2.88 -8.73 -16.60
C GLY A 48 -3.45 -9.50 -15.41
N GLN A 49 -4.68 -10.02 -15.57
CA GLN A 49 -5.38 -10.77 -14.53
C GLN A 49 -4.55 -11.94 -13.96
N ALA A 50 -3.92 -12.75 -14.82
CA ALA A 50 -3.07 -13.87 -14.37
C ALA A 50 -1.88 -13.43 -13.49
N LYS A 51 -1.27 -12.28 -13.80
CA LYS A 51 -0.15 -11.73 -13.01
C LYS A 51 -0.65 -11.13 -11.71
N ALA A 52 -1.80 -10.46 -11.75
CA ALA A 52 -2.43 -9.90 -10.56
C ALA A 52 -2.84 -11.01 -9.58
N GLU A 53 -3.41 -12.11 -10.07
CA GLU A 53 -3.70 -13.31 -9.28
C GLU A 53 -2.43 -13.90 -8.66
N ALA A 54 -1.31 -13.93 -9.40
CA ALA A 54 -0.02 -14.37 -8.86
C ALA A 54 0.48 -13.46 -7.72
N ILE A 55 0.24 -12.15 -7.77
CA ILE A 55 0.56 -11.22 -6.66
C ILE A 55 -0.27 -11.58 -5.43
N VAL A 56 -1.58 -11.84 -5.62
CA VAL A 56 -2.48 -12.25 -4.54
C VAL A 56 -2.03 -13.58 -3.94
N ALA A 57 -1.70 -14.58 -4.76
CA ALA A 57 -1.20 -15.88 -4.29
C ALA A 57 0.10 -15.71 -3.50
N HIS A 58 1.06 -14.94 -4.05
CA HIS A 58 2.34 -14.71 -3.39
C HIS A 58 2.18 -14.07 -2.01
N ARG A 59 1.27 -13.10 -1.83
CA ARG A 59 1.04 -12.51 -0.49
C ARG A 59 0.37 -13.47 0.50
N GLN A 60 -0.43 -14.43 0.02
CA GLN A 60 -1.03 -15.45 0.88
C GLN A 60 0.00 -16.48 1.34
N GLU A 61 0.96 -16.81 0.47
CA GLU A 61 2.00 -17.81 0.75
C GLU A 61 3.20 -17.23 1.51
N ASN A 62 3.66 -16.04 1.12
CA ASN A 62 4.90 -15.42 1.63
C ASN A 62 4.65 -14.25 2.59
N GLY A 63 3.39 -13.80 2.71
CA GLY A 63 3.02 -12.62 3.48
C GLY A 63 3.10 -11.31 2.71
N PRO A 64 2.87 -10.16 3.37
CA PRO A 64 2.78 -8.86 2.71
C PRO A 64 4.11 -8.40 2.10
N PHE A 65 4.03 -7.71 0.97
CA PHE A 65 5.17 -7.10 0.30
C PHE A 65 5.73 -5.95 1.13
N ARG A 66 7.05 -6.01 1.38
CA ARG A 66 7.79 -4.96 2.12
C ARG A 66 8.48 -3.96 1.20
N SER A 67 8.76 -4.36 -0.03
CA SER A 67 9.45 -3.55 -1.03
C SER A 67 8.84 -3.78 -2.40
N ILE A 68 8.89 -2.75 -3.25
CA ILE A 68 8.39 -2.81 -4.63
C ILE A 68 9.16 -3.87 -5.44
N GLU A 69 10.44 -4.08 -5.15
CA GLU A 69 11.30 -5.07 -5.79
C GLU A 69 10.84 -6.52 -5.58
N GLN A 70 10.14 -6.81 -4.47
CA GLN A 70 9.59 -8.14 -4.21
C GLN A 70 8.46 -8.49 -5.19
N LEU A 71 7.87 -7.53 -5.90
CA LEU A 71 6.96 -7.88 -6.99
C LEU A 71 7.68 -8.62 -8.12
N ALA A 72 8.99 -8.49 -8.27
CA ALA A 72 9.75 -9.22 -9.29
C ALA A 72 9.99 -10.71 -8.95
N THR A 73 9.72 -11.15 -7.71
CA THR A 73 9.75 -12.58 -7.36
C THR A 73 8.44 -13.28 -7.72
N VAL A 74 7.39 -12.53 -8.06
CA VAL A 74 6.11 -13.05 -8.49
C VAL A 74 6.21 -13.61 -9.91
N LYS A 75 5.71 -14.83 -10.10
CA LYS A 75 5.75 -15.52 -11.40
C LYS A 75 5.05 -14.69 -12.49
N GLY A 76 5.81 -14.28 -13.49
CA GLY A 76 5.31 -13.49 -14.63
C GLY A 76 5.45 -11.97 -14.47
N ILE A 77 5.96 -11.48 -13.35
CA ILE A 77 6.29 -10.07 -13.15
C ILE A 77 7.82 -9.93 -13.19
N GLY A 78 8.31 -9.24 -14.21
CA GLY A 78 9.74 -8.95 -14.36
C GLY A 78 10.10 -7.58 -13.82
N LEU A 79 11.40 -7.35 -13.61
CA LEU A 79 11.97 -6.05 -13.19
C LEU A 79 11.49 -4.88 -14.06
N ARG A 80 11.36 -5.09 -15.38
CA ARG A 80 10.82 -4.06 -16.30
C ARG A 80 9.38 -3.65 -15.96
N THR A 81 8.55 -4.61 -15.60
CA THR A 81 7.16 -4.35 -15.21
C THR A 81 7.13 -3.62 -13.87
N VAL A 82 7.97 -4.02 -12.92
CA VAL A 82 8.09 -3.35 -11.63
C VAL A 82 8.53 -1.89 -11.82
N GLU A 83 9.59 -1.65 -12.59
CA GLU A 83 10.14 -0.30 -12.85
C GLU A 83 9.09 0.64 -13.47
N ALA A 84 8.36 0.15 -14.47
CA ALA A 84 7.29 0.92 -15.14
C ALA A 84 6.10 1.27 -14.22
N ASN A 85 5.99 0.61 -13.07
CA ASN A 85 4.88 0.77 -12.13
C ASN A 85 5.29 1.34 -10.77
N ARG A 86 6.57 1.68 -10.56
CA ARG A 86 7.06 2.17 -9.24
C ARG A 86 6.31 3.38 -8.73
N GLU A 87 5.88 4.27 -9.62
CA GLU A 87 5.13 5.47 -9.26
C GLU A 87 3.65 5.21 -8.97
N ARG A 88 3.13 4.04 -9.39
CA ARG A 88 1.73 3.61 -9.27
C ARG A 88 1.52 2.58 -8.16
N ILE A 89 2.60 2.03 -7.59
CA ILE A 89 2.55 1.05 -6.51
C ILE A 89 2.72 1.77 -5.18
N ASP A 90 1.82 1.48 -4.24
CA ASP A 90 1.95 1.84 -2.83
C ASP A 90 2.07 0.56 -1.99
N LEU A 91 2.77 0.63 -0.87
CA LEU A 91 2.89 -0.48 0.08
C LEU A 91 2.03 -0.27 1.34
N GLY A 92 1.35 0.88 1.43
CA GLY A 92 0.76 1.39 2.65
C GLY A 92 1.84 1.74 3.68
N ALA A 93 1.45 2.42 4.76
CA ALA A 93 2.32 2.88 5.84
C ALA A 93 3.00 1.76 6.67
N THR A 94 3.24 0.56 6.11
CA THR A 94 4.16 -0.46 6.64
C THR A 94 5.60 -0.26 6.12
N ALA A 95 5.88 0.81 5.37
CA ALA A 95 7.22 1.42 5.35
C ALA A 95 7.45 2.35 6.57
N ALA A 96 6.54 2.36 7.56
CA ALA A 96 6.75 3.08 8.81
C ALA A 96 7.86 2.39 9.61
N ARG A 97 9.05 2.97 9.43
CA ARG A 97 10.34 2.74 10.07
C ARG A 97 11.19 1.66 9.38
N PRO A 98 12.29 2.04 8.71
CA PRO A 98 13.40 1.10 8.58
C PRO A 98 13.73 0.63 9.99
N ALA A 99 13.94 -0.67 10.17
CA ALA A 99 14.53 -1.19 11.39
C ALA A 99 16.00 -0.75 11.50
N THR A 100 16.25 0.56 11.57
CA THR A 100 17.35 1.14 12.34
C THR A 100 17.00 0.94 13.82
N ALA A 101 16.99 -0.31 14.25
CA ALA A 101 16.83 -0.71 15.65
C ALA A 101 17.42 -2.12 15.85
N ALA A 102 18.66 -2.31 15.39
CA ALA A 102 19.57 -3.28 15.98
C ALA A 102 20.81 -2.52 16.52
N ARG A 103 20.55 -1.47 17.30
CA ARG A 103 21.50 -1.05 18.34
C ARG A 103 21.36 -2.11 19.45
N PRO A 104 22.44 -2.73 19.96
CA PRO A 104 22.34 -3.60 21.12
C PRO A 104 22.05 -2.70 22.32
N ALA A 105 20.77 -2.46 22.58
CA ALA A 105 20.32 -1.76 23.77
C ALA A 105 20.27 -2.79 24.91
N ALA A 106 21.34 -2.77 25.72
CA ALA A 106 21.28 -2.92 27.17
C ALA A 106 20.40 -4.07 27.71
N ALA A 107 20.94 -5.29 27.71
CA ALA A 107 20.60 -6.28 28.73
C ALA A 107 21.31 -5.91 30.04
N ALA A 108 20.76 -4.93 30.76
CA ALA A 108 21.03 -4.76 32.18
C ALA A 108 19.73 -5.12 32.93
N PRO A 109 19.62 -6.32 33.52
CA PRO A 109 18.58 -6.55 34.50
C PRO A 109 18.99 -5.82 35.79
N ARG A 110 18.45 -4.62 35.99
CA ARG A 110 18.27 -4.08 37.33
C ARG A 110 17.09 -4.83 37.95
N THR A 111 17.39 -5.82 38.78
CA THR A 111 16.40 -6.39 39.69
C THR A 111 16.01 -5.35 40.75
N PRO A 112 14.72 -5.10 40.99
CA PRO A 112 14.27 -4.31 42.12
C PRO A 112 14.24 -5.18 43.38
N ALA A 113 14.73 -4.60 44.47
CA ALA A 113 14.24 -4.70 45.84
C ALA A 113 13.81 -6.08 46.39
N ALA A 114 14.60 -6.60 47.33
CA ALA A 114 14.09 -7.42 48.43
C ALA A 114 14.69 -6.93 49.76
N ALA A 115 13.77 -6.59 50.68
CA ALA A 115 13.86 -6.72 52.14
C ALA A 115 15.07 -6.07 52.86
N THR A 116 14.92 -4.86 53.41
CA THR A 116 14.52 -4.61 54.82
C THR A 116 15.50 -5.13 55.88
N ALA A 117 16.08 -4.16 56.57
CA ALA A 117 16.86 -4.23 57.80
C ALA A 117 16.34 -5.21 58.86
N SER A 118 17.26 -5.87 59.57
CA SER A 118 17.15 -5.98 61.02
C SER A 118 18.53 -5.98 61.69
N LYS A 119 18.63 -5.01 62.58
CA LYS A 119 19.67 -4.68 63.57
C LYS A 119 19.93 -5.84 64.54
N GLY A 120 21.19 -6.07 64.91
CA GLY A 120 21.55 -6.97 66.01
C GLY A 120 23.04 -7.35 66.07
N ALA A 121 23.86 -6.46 66.63
CA ALA A 121 25.09 -6.87 67.33
C ALA A 121 24.70 -7.63 68.64
N PRO A 122 25.60 -8.21 69.47
CA PRO A 122 27.07 -8.12 69.42
C PRO A 122 27.85 -9.41 69.81
N GLN A 123 29.19 -9.29 69.76
CA GLN A 123 30.22 -9.90 70.63
C GLN A 123 30.48 -11.42 70.60
N ARG A 124 31.70 -11.83 70.26
CA ARG A 124 32.76 -12.12 71.25
C ARG A 124 34.15 -12.24 70.59
#